data_AF-A0A3B9RY29-F1
#
_entry.id   AF-A0A3B9RY29-F1
#
_cell.length_a   1.000
_cell.length_b   1.000
_cell.length_c   1.000
_cell.angle_alpha   90.00
_cell.angle_beta   90.00
_cell.angle_gamma   90.00
#
_symmetry.space_group_name_H-M   'P 1'
#
loop_
_entity.id
_entity.type
_entity.pdbx_description
1 polymer ?
#
loop_
_entity_poly.entity_id
_entity_poly.type
_entity_poly.pdbx_seq_one_letter_code
_entity_poly.pdbx_strand_id
1 'polypeptide(L)' 'ELLYDIDGIVIKVNSLKHQKQLGFTARSPRWATSFKFTAEQAATVLRSIEVGVGRT' A
#
# COMPACT_ATOMS: atom_id res chain seq x y z
N GLU A 1 -11.17 13.12 -3.14
CA GLU A 1 -11.25 11.73 -2.64
C GLU A 1 -11.33 10.76 -3.79
N LEU A 2 -10.72 9.59 -3.63
CA LEU A 2 -10.84 8.48 -4.58
C LEU A 2 -11.96 7.57 -4.09
N LEU A 3 -12.70 6.96 -5.03
CA LEU A 3 -13.79 6.02 -4.73
C LEU A 3 -13.27 4.63 -4.29
N TYR A 4 -11.98 4.51 -3.97
CA TYR A 4 -11.31 3.24 -3.69
C TYR A 4 -10.12 3.46 -2.76
N ASP A 5 -9.79 2.42 -2.00
CA ASP A 5 -8.68 2.42 -1.07
C ASP A 5 -7.34 2.30 -1.79
N ILE A 6 -6.35 3.05 -1.31
CA ILE A 6 -4.97 3.01 -1.79
C ILE A 6 -4.00 2.85 -0.63
N ASP A 7 -3.14 1.85 -0.70
CA ASP A 7 -2.13 1.58 0.34
C ASP A 7 -0.85 2.43 0.17
N GLY A 8 -0.77 3.24 -0.89
CA GLY A 8 0.41 4.03 -1.21
C GLY A 8 0.51 4.43 -2.67
N ILE A 9 1.71 4.85 -3.06
CA ILE A 9 2.04 5.38 -4.39
C ILE A 9 3.22 4.60 -4.97
N VAL A 10 3.27 4.44 -6.30
CA VAL A 10 4.43 3.86 -6.98
C VAL A 10 5.19 4.95 -7.72
N ILE A 11 6.45 5.15 -7.38
CA ILE A 11 7.34 6.12 -8.03
C ILE A 11 8.10 5.39 -9.14
N LYS A 12 8.06 5.92 -10.37
CA LYS A 12 8.68 5.32 -11.56
C LYS A 12 9.56 6.35 -12.28
N VAL A 13 10.74 5.94 -12.74
CA VAL A 13 11.56 6.77 -13.64
C VAL A 13 10.87 6.90 -14.98
N ASN A 14 10.57 8.13 -15.42
CA ASN A 14 9.79 8.37 -16.64
C ASN A 14 10.51 7.93 -17.94
N SER A 15 11.83 8.06 -18.00
CA SER A 15 12.60 7.74 -19.22
C SER A 15 12.73 6.24 -19.44
N LEU A 16 12.17 5.73 -20.55
CA LEU A 16 12.29 4.33 -20.96
C LEU A 16 13.74 3.89 -21.20
N LYS A 17 14.61 4.80 -21.66
CA LYS A 17 16.05 4.52 -21.82
C LYS A 17 16.69 4.21 -20.47
N HIS A 18 16.37 5.00 -19.45
CA HIS A 18 16.88 4.79 -18.10
C HIS A 18 16.28 3.54 -17.46
N GLN A 19 15.00 3.23 -17.71
CA GLN A 19 14.41 1.96 -17.24
C GLN A 19 15.14 0.74 -17.81
N LYS A 20 15.46 0.74 -19.11
CA LYS A 20 16.24 -0.35 -19.75
C LYS A 20 17.65 -0.47 -19.17
N GLN A 21 18.32 0.66 -18.92
CA GLN A 21 19.66 0.67 -18.34
C GLN A 21 19.68 0.21 -16.88
N LEU A 22 18.69 0.63 -16.08
CA LEU A 22 18.55 0.23 -14.68
C LEU A 22 18.15 -1.23 -14.54
N GLY A 23 17.34 -1.75 -15.48
CA GLY A 23 16.96 -3.14 -15.55
C GLY A 23 16.14 -3.62 -14.35
N PHE A 24 16.17 -4.94 -14.13
CA PHE A 24 15.41 -5.63 -13.11
C PHE A 24 16.34 -6.44 -12.20
N THR A 25 15.98 -6.56 -10.93
CA THR A 25 16.52 -7.59 -10.04
C THR A 25 15.70 -8.87 -10.19
N ALA A 26 16.10 -9.95 -9.52
CA ALA A 26 15.36 -11.22 -9.53
C ALA A 26 13.90 -11.10 -9.03
N ARG A 27 13.53 -10.02 -8.33
CA ARG A 27 12.20 -9.86 -7.71
C ARG A 27 11.51 -8.52 -8.02
N SER A 28 12.25 -7.48 -8.39
CA SER A 28 11.67 -6.14 -8.60
C SER A 28 12.46 -5.28 -9.61
N PRO A 29 11.78 -4.37 -10.34
CA PRO A 29 12.44 -3.36 -11.18
C PRO A 29 13.30 -2.42 -10.36
N ARG A 30 14.48 -2.03 -10.87
CA ARG A 30 15.35 -1.04 -10.19
C ARG A 30 14.91 0.41 -10.41
N TRP A 31 14.07 0.64 -11.41
CA TRP A 31 13.59 1.96 -11.83
C TRP A 31 12.24 2.35 -11.23
N ALA A 32 11.66 1.51 -10.37
CA ALA A 32 10.41 1.80 -9.68
C ALA A 32 10.45 1.32 -8.23
N THR A 33 9.82 2.07 -7.33
CA THR A 33 9.68 1.70 -5.92
C THR A 33 8.26 2.01 -5.43
N SER A 34 7.73 1.16 -4.55
CA SER A 34 6.44 1.40 -3.89
C SER A 34 6.66 2.16 -2.58
N PHE A 35 6.04 3.33 -2.49
CA PHE A 35 5.98 4.15 -1.30
C PHE A 35 4.63 3.93 -0.62
N LYS A 36 4.61 3.05 0.39
CA LYS A 36 3.39 2.74 1.14
C LYS A 36 3.09 3.85 2.14
N PHE A 37 1.81 4.14 2.34
CA PHE A 37 1.38 5.02 3.43
C PHE A 37 1.65 4.35 4.78
N THR A 38 1.77 5.18 5.81
CA THR A 38 1.87 4.68 7.19
C THR A 38 0.69 3.77 7.46
N ALA A 39 0.99 2.51 7.79
CA ALA A 39 -0.04 1.55 8.09
C ALA A 39 -0.83 2.04 9.32
N GLU A 40 -2.13 2.25 9.17
CA GLU A 40 -3.06 2.48 10.29
C GLU A 40 -3.33 1.19 11.08
N GLN A 41 -2.41 0.23 11.05
CA GLN A 41 -2.55 -1.02 11.76
C GLN A 41 -1.94 -0.88 13.16
N ALA A 42 -2.81 -0.78 14.16
CA ALA A 42 -2.44 -0.88 15.56
C ALA A 42 -2.92 -2.23 16.13
N ALA A 43 -2.03 -2.96 16.78
CA ALA A 43 -2.42 -4.13 17.56
C ALA A 43 -3.06 -3.67 18.88
N THR A 44 -4.21 -4.22 19.23
CA THR A 44 -4.89 -3.94 20.50
C THR A 44 -5.44 -5.22 21.12
N VAL A 45 -5.79 -5.15 22.40
CA VAL A 45 -6.32 -6.28 23.17
C VAL A 45 -7.84 -6.16 23.26
N LEU A 46 -8.54 -7.21 22.83
CA LEU A 46 -9.98 -7.34 23.03
C LEU A 46 -10.29 -7.61 24.51
N ARG A 47 -10.98 -6.69 25.19
CA ARG A 47 -11.28 -6.80 26.63
C ARG A 47 -12.62 -7.46 26.91
N SER A 48 -13.65 -7.11 26.16
CA SER A 48 -15.01 -7.63 26.30
C SER A 48 -15.79 -7.39 25.00
N ILE A 49 -16.86 -8.15 24.79
CA ILE A 49 -17.80 -7.97 23.68
C ILE A 49 -19.18 -7.72 24.29
N GLU A 50 -19.79 -6.60 23.95
CA GLU A 50 -21.18 -6.28 24.31
C GLU A 50 -22.08 -6.50 23.09
N VAL A 51 -23.19 -7.20 23.27
CA VAL A 51 -24.13 -7.51 22.19
C VAL A 51 -25.29 -6.53 22.21
N GLY A 52 -25.34 -5.64 21.21
CA GLY A 52 -26.47 -4.76 20.97
C GLY A 52 -27.45 -5.38 19.96
N VAL A 53 -28.75 -5.41 20.30
CA VAL A 53 -29.79 -5.79 19.34
C VAL A 53 -30.22 -4.53 18.58
N GLY A 54 -30.02 -4.54 17.26
CA GLY A 54 -30.44 -3.46 16.37
C GLY A 54 -31.96 -3.34 16.28
N ARG A 55 -32.41 -2.17 15.82
CA ARG A 55 -33.80 -1.99 15.40
C ARG A 55 -33.86 -2.47 13.95
N THR A 56 -34.46 -3.63 13.70
CA THR A 56 -35.01 -3.92 12.36
C THR A 56 -35.90 -2.77 11.91
#